data_AF-A0A117LXV1-F1
#
_entry.id   AF-A0A117LXV1-F1
#
_cell.length_a   1.000
_cell.length_b   1.000
_cell.length_c   1.000
_cell.angle_alpha   90.00
_cell.angle_beta   90.00
_cell.angle_gamma   90.00
#
_symmetry.space_group_name_H-M   'P 1'
#
loop_
_entity.id
_entity.type
_entity.pdbx_description
1 polymer ?
#
loop_
_entity_poly.entity_id
_entity_poly.type
_entity_poly.pdbx_seq_one_letter_code
_entity_poly.pdbx_strand_id
1 'polypeptide(L)'
;MYIYHSGEKALEHETRFNCLLDKLETELVSGNRNPEHEKQYAKYFEISTTPIRGTKVIPKEKAIAQAEKDYGYFVLISNEIKNPILALETYRNKDLVEKAFGNLKERLNLRRTAVSSESLLEGKLFVQFVALIYLSHIKKTMSEKELFKDYTMQELLDELDVIEAFEHPGSILRVGEVTKKQADLYKTLGVTSPNTL
;
A
#
# COMPACT_ATOMS: atom_id res chain seq x y z
N MET A 1 24.21 -1.74 16.59
CA MET A 1 23.80 -0.88 15.45
C MET A 1 24.26 -1.57 14.20
N TYR A 2 23.38 -1.78 13.23
CA TYR A 2 23.68 -2.44 11.97
C TYR A 2 23.18 -1.59 10.80
N ILE A 3 23.97 -1.53 9.72
CA ILE A 3 23.65 -0.78 8.51
C ILE A 3 23.27 -1.79 7.43
N TYR A 4 22.16 -1.54 6.75
CA TYR A 4 21.65 -2.37 5.66
C TYR A 4 21.33 -1.51 4.46
N HIS A 5 21.24 -2.14 3.29
CA HIS A 5 20.81 -1.52 2.04
C HIS A 5 19.57 -2.24 1.49
N SER A 6 18.61 -1.50 0.96
CA SER A 6 17.41 -2.03 0.28
C SER A 6 17.11 -1.22 -0.98
N GLY A 7 16.98 -1.89 -2.13
CA GLY A 7 16.61 -1.24 -3.39
C GLY A 7 15.20 -0.65 -3.39
N GLU A 8 14.25 -1.29 -2.69
CA GLU A 8 12.90 -0.75 -2.52
C GLU A 8 12.92 0.59 -1.76
N LYS A 9 13.74 0.66 -0.69
CA LYS A 9 13.94 1.92 0.05
C LYS A 9 14.71 2.96 -0.75
N ALA A 10 15.60 2.53 -1.65
CA ALA A 10 16.30 3.46 -2.53
C ALA A 10 15.30 4.17 -3.45
N LEU A 11 14.37 3.42 -4.06
CA LEU A 11 13.31 3.97 -4.89
C LEU A 11 12.34 4.88 -4.10
N GLU A 12 12.00 4.49 -2.88
CA GLU A 12 11.19 5.33 -1.98
C GLU A 12 11.90 6.64 -1.62
N HIS A 13 13.19 6.57 -1.25
CA HIS A 13 14.01 7.74 -0.95
C HIS A 13 14.13 8.68 -2.16
N GLU A 14 14.35 8.12 -3.36
CA GLU A 14 14.41 8.86 -4.62
C GLU A 14 13.10 9.59 -4.89
N THR A 15 11.97 8.87 -4.85
CA THR A 15 10.64 9.45 -5.11
C THR A 15 10.33 10.57 -4.11
N ARG A 16 10.58 10.34 -2.83
CA ARG A 16 10.34 11.31 -1.76
C ARG A 16 11.23 12.54 -1.91
N PHE A 17 12.50 12.35 -2.28
CA PHE A 17 13.43 13.45 -2.44
C PHE A 17 13.12 14.29 -3.67
N ASN A 18 12.76 13.66 -4.79
CA ASN A 18 12.33 14.37 -6.00
C ASN A 18 11.08 15.22 -5.72
N CYS A 19 10.04 14.65 -5.08
CA CYS A 19 8.88 15.43 -4.66
C CYS A 19 9.23 16.59 -3.71
N LEU A 20 10.23 16.41 -2.84
CA LEU A 20 10.71 17.48 -1.98
C LEU A 20 11.36 18.59 -2.82
N LEU A 21 12.26 18.25 -3.75
CA LEU A 21 12.91 19.23 -4.61
C LEU A 21 11.89 20.02 -5.44
N ASP A 22 10.90 19.34 -6.04
CA ASP A 22 9.83 19.97 -6.81
C ASP A 22 9.03 20.97 -5.96
N LYS A 23 8.73 20.58 -4.71
CA LYS A 23 8.03 21.45 -3.76
C LYS A 23 8.88 22.69 -3.42
N LEU A 24 10.16 22.50 -3.10
CA LEU A 24 11.07 23.58 -2.75
C LEU A 24 11.26 24.55 -3.92
N GLU A 25 11.42 24.03 -5.14
CA GLU A 25 11.53 24.84 -6.36
C GLU A 25 10.24 25.66 -6.58
N THR A 26 9.08 25.03 -6.45
CA THR A 26 7.78 25.70 -6.58
C THR A 26 7.62 26.84 -5.57
N GLU A 27 7.99 26.63 -4.31
CA GLU A 27 7.96 27.66 -3.26
C GLU A 27 8.89 28.83 -3.58
N LEU A 28 10.09 28.55 -4.11
CA LEU A 28 11.07 29.58 -4.47
C LEU A 28 10.66 30.39 -5.70
N VAL A 29 10.08 29.73 -6.72
CA VAL A 29 9.62 30.38 -7.97
C VAL A 29 8.36 31.20 -7.72
N SER A 30 7.42 30.68 -6.91
CA SER A 30 6.17 31.39 -6.56
C SER A 30 6.37 32.52 -5.54
N GLY A 31 7.54 32.58 -4.89
CA GLY A 31 7.85 33.56 -3.84
C GLY A 31 7.25 33.22 -2.47
N ASN A 32 6.57 32.08 -2.33
CA ASN A 32 5.95 31.60 -1.10
C ASN A 32 6.96 30.80 -0.24
N ARG A 33 8.00 31.48 0.25
CA ARG A 33 9.04 30.83 1.05
C ARG A 33 8.51 30.39 2.41
N ASN A 34 8.84 29.17 2.80
CA ASN A 34 8.59 28.66 4.14
C ASN A 34 9.87 28.80 5.01
N PRO A 35 9.81 29.47 6.18
CA PRO A 35 10.94 29.56 7.11
C PRO A 35 11.54 28.20 7.49
N GLU A 36 10.74 27.14 7.56
CA GLU A 36 11.23 25.79 7.90
C GLU A 36 12.13 25.19 6.82
N HIS A 37 11.94 25.61 5.57
CA HIS A 37 12.65 25.07 4.41
C HIS A 37 13.93 25.85 4.06
N GLU A 38 14.25 26.95 4.74
CA GLU A 38 15.38 27.82 4.38
C GLU A 38 16.74 27.10 4.38
N LYS A 39 16.95 26.16 5.31
CA LYS A 39 18.15 25.31 5.32
C LYS A 39 18.24 24.43 4.07
N GLN A 40 17.11 23.95 3.57
CA GLN A 40 17.04 23.08 2.39
C GLN A 40 17.20 23.88 1.11
N TYR A 41 16.60 25.07 1.04
CA TYR A 41 16.82 26.00 -0.07
C TYR A 41 18.31 26.31 -0.23
N ALA A 42 18.98 26.72 0.84
CA ALA A 42 20.40 27.04 0.82
C ALA A 42 21.28 25.83 0.45
N LYS A 43 20.86 24.61 0.83
CA LYS A 43 21.59 23.37 0.56
C LYS A 43 21.47 22.91 -0.88
N TYR A 44 20.26 22.95 -1.46
CA TYR A 44 19.98 22.32 -2.76
C TYR A 44 19.87 23.30 -3.92
N PHE A 45 19.72 24.60 -3.66
CA PHE A 45 19.52 25.59 -4.72
C PHE A 45 20.48 26.78 -4.59
N GLU A 46 20.86 27.33 -5.74
CA GLU A 46 21.39 28.69 -5.87
C GLU A 46 20.26 29.62 -6.28
N ILE A 47 20.03 30.65 -5.46
CA ILE A 47 18.93 31.58 -5.65
C ILE A 47 19.52 32.93 -6.01
N SER A 48 19.14 33.45 -7.17
CA SER A 48 19.48 34.80 -7.58
C SER A 48 18.20 35.58 -7.87
N THR A 49 17.99 36.66 -7.15
CA THR A 49 16.84 37.55 -7.34
C THR A 49 17.26 38.69 -8.25
N THR A 50 16.56 38.87 -9.36
CA THR A 50 16.75 40.04 -10.22
C THR A 50 15.51 40.92 -10.21
N PRO A 51 15.64 42.25 -10.09
CA PRO A 51 14.49 43.15 -9.96
C PRO A 51 13.54 43.16 -11.17
N ILE A 52 13.96 42.63 -12.32
CA ILE A 52 13.18 42.68 -13.58
C ILE A 52 12.73 41.29 -14.05
N ARG A 53 13.49 40.21 -13.80
CA ARG A 53 13.22 38.86 -14.32
C ARG A 53 12.73 37.86 -13.26
N GLY A 54 12.49 38.30 -12.03
CA GLY A 54 12.06 37.45 -10.92
C GLY A 54 13.19 36.65 -10.27
N THR A 55 12.81 35.64 -9.50
CA THR A 55 13.72 34.72 -8.78
C THR A 55 14.19 33.62 -9.73
N LYS A 56 15.48 33.57 -10.02
CA LYS A 56 16.11 32.45 -10.73
C LYS A 56 16.61 31.43 -9.71
N VAL A 57 16.16 30.19 -9.88
CA VAL A 57 16.50 29.05 -9.04
C VAL A 57 17.33 28.08 -9.89
N ILE A 58 18.52 27.71 -9.41
CA ILE A 58 19.40 26.76 -10.09
C ILE A 58 19.71 25.61 -9.13
N PRO A 59 19.44 24.35 -9.48
CA PRO A 59 19.77 23.21 -8.64
C PRO A 59 21.28 23.03 -8.46
N LYS A 60 21.72 22.75 -7.23
CA LYS A 60 23.11 22.38 -6.90
C LYS A 60 23.31 20.89 -7.12
N GLU A 61 23.59 20.50 -8.36
CA GLU A 61 23.76 19.09 -8.76
C GLU A 61 24.70 18.30 -7.83
N LYS A 62 25.83 18.88 -7.42
CA LYS A 62 26.78 18.22 -6.51
C LYS A 62 26.17 17.90 -5.14
N ALA A 63 25.33 18.79 -4.61
CA ALA A 63 24.69 18.59 -3.31
C ALA A 63 23.55 17.56 -3.39
N ILE A 64 22.85 17.54 -4.53
CA ILE A 64 21.81 16.56 -4.85
C ILE A 64 22.42 15.17 -5.01
N ALA A 65 23.42 15.02 -5.88
CA ALA A 65 24.12 13.75 -6.11
C ALA A 65 24.77 13.19 -4.84
N GLN A 66 25.21 14.06 -3.92
CA GLN A 66 25.74 13.61 -2.64
C GLN A 66 24.65 13.06 -1.71
N ALA A 67 23.42 13.60 -1.76
CA ALA A 67 22.30 13.06 -1.00
C ALA A 67 21.79 11.73 -1.58
N GLU A 68 21.86 11.57 -2.90
CA GLU A 68 21.47 10.34 -3.61
C GLU A 68 22.34 9.12 -3.25
N LYS A 69 23.62 9.33 -2.88
CA LYS A 69 24.53 8.23 -2.49
C LYS A 69 24.04 7.43 -1.28
N ASP A 70 23.26 8.06 -0.40
CA ASP A 70 22.78 7.45 0.83
C ASP A 70 21.43 6.73 0.64
N TYR A 71 20.89 6.69 -0.60
CA TYR A 71 19.63 6.02 -0.88
C TYR A 71 19.70 4.52 -0.59
N GLY A 72 18.58 4.00 -0.08
CA GLY A 72 18.46 2.59 0.27
C GLY A 72 19.17 2.19 1.55
N TYR A 73 20.09 2.98 2.07
CA TYR A 73 20.75 2.71 3.35
C TYR A 73 19.83 3.03 4.52
N PHE A 74 19.78 2.13 5.50
CA PHE A 74 19.06 2.32 6.75
C PHE A 74 19.75 1.61 7.90
N VAL A 75 19.46 2.08 9.12
CA VAL A 75 20.09 1.59 10.34
C VAL A 75 19.05 0.88 11.20
N LEU A 76 19.41 -0.30 11.71
CA LEU A 76 18.69 -0.93 12.82
C LEU A 76 19.50 -0.79 14.11
N ILE A 77 18.86 -0.25 15.14
CA ILE A 77 19.42 -0.14 16.48
C ILE A 77 18.69 -1.17 17.34
N SER A 78 19.45 -2.05 17.99
CA SER A 78 18.92 -3.04 18.91
C SER A 78 19.76 -3.05 20.18
N ASN A 79 19.08 -3.15 21.32
CA ASN A 79 19.65 -3.31 22.65
C ASN A 79 20.00 -4.77 22.96
N GLU A 80 19.29 -5.73 22.36
CA GLU A 80 19.36 -7.16 22.70
C GLU A 80 19.88 -8.03 21.56
N ILE A 81 19.53 -7.72 20.31
CA ILE A 81 19.85 -8.57 19.15
C ILE A 81 21.27 -8.27 18.66
N LYS A 82 22.20 -9.16 19.02
CA LYS A 82 23.62 -9.08 18.63
C LYS A 82 23.94 -9.65 17.24
N ASN A 83 23.01 -10.36 16.62
CA ASN A 83 23.20 -10.93 15.29
C ASN A 83 22.56 -10.03 14.22
N PRO A 84 23.32 -9.51 13.22
CA PRO A 84 22.79 -8.63 12.19
C PRO A 84 21.77 -9.31 11.27
N ILE A 85 21.88 -10.61 11.02
CA ILE A 85 20.92 -11.34 10.18
C ILE A 85 19.60 -11.46 10.92
N LEU A 86 19.64 -11.87 12.19
CA LEU A 86 18.45 -12.00 13.04
C LEU A 86 17.76 -10.64 13.27
N ALA A 87 18.53 -9.55 13.42
CA ALA A 87 17.98 -8.21 13.54
C ALA A 87 17.22 -7.79 12.27
N LEU A 88 17.76 -8.10 11.09
CA LEU A 88 17.11 -7.83 9.82
C LEU A 88 15.85 -8.69 9.62
N GLU A 89 15.93 -9.97 9.96
CA GLU A 89 14.79 -10.89 9.89
C GLU A 89 13.66 -10.43 10.82
N THR A 90 13.97 -10.09 12.06
CA THR A 90 13.01 -9.56 13.03
C THR A 90 12.36 -8.27 12.52
N TYR A 91 13.13 -7.37 11.91
CA TYR A 91 12.61 -6.14 11.29
C TYR A 91 11.66 -6.43 10.11
N ARG A 92 12.01 -7.37 9.24
CA ARG A 92 11.15 -7.78 8.12
C ARG A 92 9.88 -8.45 8.60
N ASN A 93 9.96 -9.30 9.62
CA ASN A 93 8.79 -9.94 10.23
C ASN A 93 7.86 -8.89 10.84
N LYS A 94 8.41 -7.84 11.47
CA LYS A 94 7.62 -6.71 11.93
C LYS A 94 6.86 -6.02 10.78
N ASP A 95 7.52 -5.74 9.65
CA ASP A 95 6.88 -5.14 8.47
C ASP A 95 5.75 -6.02 7.91
N LEU A 96 5.94 -7.35 7.86
CA LEU A 96 4.90 -8.30 7.46
C LEU A 96 3.68 -8.22 8.40
N VAL A 97 3.92 -8.13 9.71
CA VAL A 97 2.85 -7.96 10.71
C VAL A 97 2.14 -6.62 10.52
N GLU A 98 2.87 -5.52 10.32
CA GLU A 98 2.29 -4.20 10.07
C GLU A 98 1.42 -4.17 8.81
N LYS A 99 1.87 -4.81 7.72
CA LYS A 99 1.09 -4.99 6.49
C LYS A 99 -0.17 -5.81 6.73
N ALA A 100 -0.10 -6.88 7.53
CA ALA A 100 -1.27 -7.67 7.90
C ALA A 100 -2.29 -6.85 8.71
N PHE A 101 -1.85 -6.09 9.71
CA PHE A 101 -2.71 -5.16 10.46
C PHE A 101 -3.26 -4.04 9.59
N GLY A 102 -2.49 -3.55 8.62
CA GLY A 102 -2.96 -2.60 7.61
C GLY A 102 -4.12 -3.17 6.79
N ASN A 103 -4.00 -4.42 6.32
CA ASN A 103 -5.09 -5.09 5.61
C ASN A 103 -6.34 -5.25 6.49
N LEU A 104 -6.18 -5.62 7.77
CA LEU A 104 -7.31 -5.72 8.71
C LEU A 104 -8.03 -4.36 8.87
N LYS A 105 -7.27 -3.27 9.02
CA LYS A 105 -7.83 -1.93 9.21
C LYS A 105 -8.52 -1.40 7.95
N GLU A 106 -7.82 -1.45 6.82
CA GLU A 106 -8.23 -0.77 5.58
C GLU A 106 -9.13 -1.64 4.70
N ARG A 107 -8.75 -2.89 4.45
CA ARG A 107 -9.50 -3.77 3.52
C ARG A 107 -10.70 -4.44 4.18
N LEU A 108 -10.66 -4.52 5.50
CA LEU A 108 -11.59 -5.30 6.30
C LEU A 108 -12.33 -4.44 7.34
N ASN A 109 -12.19 -3.13 7.24
CA ASN A 109 -12.92 -2.13 8.02
C ASN A 109 -12.84 -2.34 9.55
N LEU A 110 -11.69 -2.82 10.05
CA LEU A 110 -11.47 -3.03 11.48
C LEU A 110 -10.95 -1.76 12.20
N ARG A 111 -10.98 -0.59 11.54
CA ARG A 111 -10.64 0.70 12.18
C ARG A 111 -11.46 0.98 13.43
N ARG A 112 -12.70 0.49 13.49
CA ARG A 112 -13.54 0.47 14.69
C ARG A 112 -13.86 -0.96 15.05
N THR A 113 -13.65 -1.33 16.31
CA THR A 113 -14.05 -2.65 16.83
C THR A 113 -15.58 -2.77 16.84
N ALA A 114 -16.27 -1.72 17.28
CA ALA A 114 -17.75 -1.59 17.28
C ALA A 114 -18.47 -2.80 17.90
N VAL A 115 -17.87 -3.38 18.94
CA VAL A 115 -18.39 -4.52 19.71
C VAL A 115 -18.36 -4.19 21.19
N SER A 116 -19.31 -4.74 21.94
CA SER A 116 -19.55 -4.42 23.35
C SER A 116 -18.80 -5.32 24.34
N SER A 117 -18.18 -6.41 23.88
CA SER A 117 -17.42 -7.34 24.73
C SER A 117 -16.15 -7.83 24.04
N GLU A 118 -15.22 -8.34 24.85
CA GLU A 118 -13.98 -8.97 24.39
C GLU A 118 -14.27 -10.25 23.58
N SER A 119 -15.23 -11.07 24.00
CA SER A 119 -15.65 -12.26 23.25
C SER A 119 -16.16 -11.95 21.84
N LEU A 120 -16.91 -10.86 21.68
CA LEU A 120 -17.38 -10.40 20.36
C LEU A 120 -16.22 -9.85 19.52
N LEU A 121 -15.21 -9.26 20.16
CA LEU A 121 -14.00 -8.81 19.49
C LEU A 121 -13.19 -10.00 18.96
N GLU A 122 -13.00 -11.04 19.77
CA GLU A 122 -12.34 -12.28 19.34
C GLU A 122 -13.09 -12.92 18.17
N GLY A 123 -14.42 -13.03 18.25
CA GLY A 123 -15.25 -13.52 17.15
C GLY A 123 -15.10 -12.69 15.87
N LYS A 124 -15.08 -11.35 16.00
CA LYS A 124 -14.83 -10.45 14.87
C LYS A 124 -13.45 -10.68 14.27
N LEU A 125 -12.40 -10.75 15.09
CA LEU A 125 -11.02 -10.99 14.62
C LEU A 125 -10.91 -12.34 13.91
N PHE A 126 -11.59 -13.37 14.40
CA PHE A 126 -11.61 -14.69 13.76
C PHE A 126 -12.22 -14.64 12.36
N VAL A 127 -13.41 -14.03 12.21
CA VAL A 127 -14.05 -13.87 10.88
C VAL A 127 -13.15 -13.08 9.93
N GLN A 128 -12.48 -12.04 10.44
CA GLN A 128 -11.59 -11.19 9.64
C GLN A 128 -10.33 -11.93 9.21
N PHE A 129 -9.79 -12.80 10.06
CA PHE A 129 -8.69 -13.69 9.69
C PHE A 129 -9.09 -14.63 8.56
N VAL A 130 -10.29 -15.23 8.63
CA VAL A 130 -10.81 -16.08 7.55
C VAL A 130 -11.02 -15.27 6.26
N ALA A 131 -11.56 -14.05 6.34
CA ALA A 131 -11.69 -13.16 5.19
C ALA A 131 -10.34 -12.82 4.55
N LEU A 132 -9.27 -12.63 5.34
CA LEU A 132 -7.92 -12.42 4.81
C LEU A 132 -7.40 -13.62 4.01
N ILE A 133 -7.72 -14.85 4.42
CA ILE A 133 -7.32 -16.06 3.69
C ILE A 133 -7.95 -16.01 2.28
N TYR A 134 -9.26 -15.74 2.20
CA TYR A 134 -9.96 -15.61 0.91
C TYR A 134 -9.38 -14.47 0.07
N LEU A 135 -9.23 -13.27 0.63
CA LEU A 135 -8.67 -12.12 -0.09
C LEU A 135 -7.24 -12.38 -0.58
N SER A 136 -6.42 -13.10 0.19
CA SER A 136 -5.07 -13.48 -0.20
C SER A 136 -5.09 -14.49 -1.35
N HIS A 137 -5.99 -15.48 -1.30
CA HIS A 137 -6.16 -16.45 -2.37
C HIS A 137 -6.62 -15.78 -3.66
N ILE A 138 -7.68 -14.95 -3.61
CA ILE A 138 -8.19 -14.22 -4.77
C ILE A 138 -7.10 -13.32 -5.35
N LYS A 139 -6.35 -12.57 -4.51
CA LYS A 139 -5.25 -11.72 -4.97
C LYS A 139 -4.16 -12.52 -5.69
N LYS A 140 -3.79 -13.68 -5.14
CA LYS A 140 -2.83 -14.58 -5.76
C LYS A 140 -3.33 -15.04 -7.13
N THR A 141 -4.56 -15.56 -7.21
CA THR A 141 -5.14 -16.06 -8.47
C THR A 141 -5.30 -14.94 -9.50
N MET A 142 -5.73 -13.74 -9.10
CA MET A 142 -5.81 -12.58 -9.99
C MET A 142 -4.44 -12.19 -10.56
N SER A 143 -3.37 -12.32 -9.77
CA SER A 143 -2.00 -12.06 -10.25
C SER A 143 -1.52 -13.13 -11.21
N GLU A 144 -1.74 -14.42 -10.91
CA GLU A 144 -1.31 -15.55 -11.73
C GLU A 144 -2.07 -15.65 -13.06
N LYS A 145 -3.33 -15.20 -13.08
CA LYS A 145 -4.21 -15.19 -14.27
C LYS A 145 -4.26 -13.83 -14.95
N GLU A 146 -3.42 -12.88 -14.53
CA GLU A 146 -3.34 -11.51 -15.06
C GLU A 146 -4.67 -10.70 -15.04
N LEU A 147 -5.62 -11.07 -14.17
CA LEU A 147 -6.92 -10.41 -14.04
C LEU A 147 -6.83 -8.95 -13.61
N PHE A 148 -5.71 -8.53 -12.98
CA PHE A 148 -5.48 -7.11 -12.63
C PHE A 148 -5.40 -6.17 -13.83
N LYS A 149 -5.30 -6.69 -15.06
CA LYS A 149 -5.39 -5.87 -16.28
C LYS A 149 -6.81 -5.38 -16.54
N ASP A 150 -7.81 -6.19 -16.17
CA ASP A 150 -9.21 -5.97 -16.51
C ASP A 150 -10.06 -5.58 -15.28
N TYR A 151 -9.62 -5.97 -14.08
CA TYR A 151 -10.36 -5.73 -12.83
C TYR A 151 -9.44 -5.31 -11.69
N THR A 152 -9.89 -4.32 -10.93
CA THR A 152 -9.46 -4.18 -9.54
C THR A 152 -10.08 -5.28 -8.68
N MET A 153 -9.49 -5.51 -7.50
CA MET A 153 -10.03 -6.48 -6.54
C MET A 153 -11.48 -6.16 -6.16
N GLN A 154 -11.81 -4.88 -6.03
CA GLN A 154 -13.15 -4.45 -5.63
C GLN A 154 -14.15 -4.71 -6.76
N GLU A 155 -13.83 -4.31 -8.00
CA GLU A 155 -14.70 -4.56 -9.16
C GLU A 155 -14.96 -6.06 -9.39
N LEU A 156 -13.96 -6.92 -9.15
CA LEU A 156 -14.15 -8.37 -9.24
C LEU A 156 -15.13 -8.88 -8.18
N LEU A 157 -15.04 -8.38 -6.94
CA LEU A 157 -15.94 -8.78 -5.87
C LEU A 157 -17.36 -8.25 -6.12
N ASP A 158 -17.48 -7.00 -6.56
CA ASP A 158 -18.77 -6.37 -6.88
C ASP A 158 -19.47 -7.12 -8.03
N GLU A 159 -18.74 -7.60 -9.04
CA GLU A 159 -19.31 -8.41 -10.13
C GLU A 159 -19.88 -9.75 -9.64
N LEU A 160 -19.27 -10.36 -8.61
CA LEU A 160 -19.72 -11.62 -8.03
C LEU A 160 -20.85 -11.43 -7.00
N ASP A 161 -20.90 -10.28 -6.32
CA ASP A 161 -21.90 -9.94 -5.29
C ASP A 161 -23.33 -9.80 -5.84
N VAL A 162 -23.46 -9.58 -7.16
CA VAL A 162 -24.75 -9.44 -7.85
C VAL A 162 -25.50 -10.78 -7.96
N ILE A 163 -24.87 -11.93 -7.71
CA ILE A 163 -25.49 -13.23 -7.87
C ILE A 163 -26.40 -13.53 -6.68
N GLU A 164 -27.71 -13.41 -6.90
CA GLU A 164 -28.73 -13.67 -5.87
C GLU A 164 -29.07 -15.16 -5.77
N ALA A 165 -29.38 -15.63 -4.56
CA ALA A 165 -29.91 -16.96 -4.31
C ALA A 165 -31.19 -16.85 -3.47
N PHE A 166 -32.23 -17.56 -3.89
CA PHE A 166 -33.56 -17.48 -3.31
C PHE A 166 -34.01 -18.84 -2.80
N GLU A 167 -34.48 -18.88 -1.56
CA GLU A 167 -35.12 -20.04 -0.96
C GLU A 167 -36.56 -19.67 -0.59
N HIS A 168 -37.53 -20.43 -1.13
CA HIS A 168 -38.92 -20.33 -0.67
C HIS A 168 -39.17 -21.40 0.40
N PRO A 169 -39.95 -21.13 1.46
CA PRO A 169 -40.24 -22.12 2.49
C PRO A 169 -40.76 -23.44 1.89
N GLY A 170 -40.03 -24.53 2.09
CA GLY A 170 -40.36 -25.86 1.56
C GLY A 170 -39.92 -26.11 0.10
N SER A 171 -39.16 -25.21 -0.52
CA SER A 171 -38.61 -25.34 -1.88
C SER A 171 -37.08 -25.43 -1.88
N ILE A 172 -36.51 -26.00 -2.94
CA ILE A 172 -35.06 -26.10 -3.14
C ILE A 172 -34.50 -24.69 -3.41
N LEU A 173 -33.29 -24.41 -2.88
CA LEU A 173 -32.54 -23.18 -3.15
C LEU A 173 -32.36 -22.98 -4.66
N ARG A 174 -32.76 -21.80 -5.17
CA ARG A 174 -32.59 -21.42 -6.58
C ARG A 174 -31.59 -20.28 -6.70
N VAL A 175 -30.61 -20.46 -7.57
CA VAL A 175 -29.64 -19.40 -7.91
C VAL A 175 -30.23 -18.58 -9.06
N GLY A 176 -30.09 -17.26 -8.98
CA GLY A 176 -30.41 -16.34 -10.06
C GLY A 176 -29.58 -16.56 -11.31
N GLU A 177 -29.85 -15.80 -12.36
CA GLU A 177 -29.11 -15.92 -13.61
C GLU A 177 -27.64 -15.52 -13.42
N VAL A 178 -26.73 -16.44 -13.75
CA VAL A 178 -25.28 -16.17 -13.77
C VAL A 178 -24.88 -15.76 -15.17
N THR A 179 -24.33 -14.56 -15.32
CA THR A 179 -23.86 -14.05 -16.61
C THR A 179 -22.63 -14.84 -17.09
N LYS A 180 -22.35 -14.80 -18.40
CA LYS A 180 -21.13 -15.43 -18.96
C LYS A 180 -19.86 -14.89 -18.30
N LYS A 181 -19.82 -13.58 -18.05
CA LYS A 181 -18.71 -12.89 -17.39
C LYS A 181 -18.48 -13.44 -15.99
N GLN A 182 -19.54 -13.61 -15.20
CA GLN A 182 -19.47 -14.20 -13.87
C GLN A 182 -19.02 -15.67 -13.91
N ALA A 183 -19.58 -16.47 -14.81
CA ALA A 183 -19.20 -17.88 -14.97
C ALA A 183 -17.71 -18.04 -15.35
N ASP A 184 -17.20 -17.18 -16.25
CA ASP A 184 -15.80 -17.15 -16.63
C ASP A 184 -14.90 -16.71 -15.47
N LEU A 185 -15.35 -15.76 -14.63
CA LEU A 185 -14.64 -15.38 -13.41
C LEU A 185 -14.55 -16.55 -12.42
N TYR A 186 -15.65 -17.25 -12.12
CA TYR A 186 -15.63 -18.45 -11.28
C TYR A 186 -14.64 -19.50 -11.79
N LYS A 187 -14.69 -19.79 -13.09
CA LYS A 187 -13.78 -20.74 -13.73
C LYS A 187 -12.32 -20.29 -13.61
N THR A 188 -12.05 -19.00 -13.79
CA THR A 188 -10.70 -18.44 -13.68
C THR A 188 -10.18 -18.49 -12.24
N LEU A 189 -11.07 -18.29 -11.26
CA LEU A 189 -10.80 -18.46 -9.84
C LEU A 189 -10.66 -19.94 -9.41
N GLY A 190 -10.95 -20.90 -10.31
CA GLY A 190 -10.85 -22.33 -10.04
C GLY A 190 -12.00 -22.88 -9.21
N VAL A 191 -13.14 -22.18 -9.19
CA VAL A 191 -14.35 -22.55 -8.43
C VAL A 191 -15.47 -22.86 -9.42
N THR A 192 -16.32 -23.83 -9.08
CA THR A 192 -17.50 -24.15 -9.90
C THR A 192 -18.50 -23.00 -9.82
N SER A 193 -18.94 -22.50 -10.97
CA SER A 193 -20.00 -21.49 -11.04
C SER A 193 -21.26 -22.02 -10.34
N PRO A 194 -21.94 -21.22 -9.52
CA PRO A 194 -23.17 -21.65 -8.88
C PRO A 194 -24.22 -21.95 -9.97
N ASN A 195 -24.90 -23.08 -9.81
CA ASN A 195 -26.02 -23.48 -10.65
C ASN A 195 -27.17 -23.89 -9.75
N THR A 196 -28.39 -23.72 -10.24
CA THR A 196 -29.56 -24.33 -9.61
C THR A 196 -29.50 -25.83 -9.90
N LEU A 197 -29.43 -26.65 -8.85
CA LEU A 197 -29.63 -28.10 -8.94
C LEU A 197 -31.08 -28.43 -9.31
#